data_AF-A0A7C7PZM8-F1
#
_entry.id   AF-A0A7C7PZM8-F1
#
_cell.length_a   1.000
_cell.length_b   1.000
_cell.length_c   1.000
_cell.angle_alpha   90.00
_cell.angle_beta   90.00
_cell.angle_gamma   90.00
#
_symmetry.space_group_name_H-M   'P 1'
#
loop_
_entity.id
_entity.type
_entity.pdbx_description
1 polymer ?
#
loop_
_entity_poly.entity_id
_entity_poly.type
_entity_poly.pdbx_seq_one_letter_code
_entity_poly.pdbx_strand_id
1 'polypeptide(L)' 'MPPAKIRKRDGRIVDFDQSKITNAIFKAAQAVGGSDRELAQKLSDQVVALIDRLGYTLPT' A
#
# COMPACT_ATOMS: atom_id res chain seq x y z
N MET A 1 1.88 -4.89 -12.70
CA MET A 1 3.14 -4.37 -12.12
C MET A 1 2.79 -3.52 -10.90
N PRO A 2 3.56 -3.55 -9.80
CA PRO A 2 3.27 -2.62 -8.71
C PRO A 2 3.43 -1.17 -9.21
N PRO A 3 2.61 -0.22 -8.73
CA PRO A 3 2.78 1.19 -9.06
C PRO A 3 4.19 1.61 -8.67
N ALA A 4 4.94 2.25 -9.58
CA ALA A 4 6.33 2.62 -9.30
C ALA A 4 6.43 3.85 -8.40
N LYS A 5 5.47 4.78 -8.51
CA LYS A 5 5.53 6.09 -7.86
C LYS A 5 4.19 6.53 -7.31
N ILE A 6 4.23 7.27 -6.20
CA ILE A 6 3.06 7.88 -5.55
C ILE A 6 3.23 9.39 -5.53
N ARG A 7 2.14 10.13 -5.76
CA ARG A 7 2.09 11.56 -5.50
C ARG A 7 1.65 11.81 -4.06
N LYS A 8 2.52 12.41 -3.25
CA LYS A 8 2.18 12.85 -1.91
C LYS A 8 1.30 14.10 -1.94
N ARG A 9 0.67 14.41 -0.80
CA ARG A 9 -0.23 15.57 -0.62
C ARG A 9 0.46 16.91 -0.89
N ASP A 10 1.76 16.97 -0.69
CA ASP A 10 2.62 18.12 -0.97
C ASP A 10 3.04 18.24 -2.44
N GLY A 11 2.58 17.35 -3.31
CA GLY A 11 2.93 17.32 -4.74
C GLY A 11 4.20 16.54 -5.06
N ARG A 12 4.96 16.08 -4.07
CA ARG A 12 6.19 15.30 -4.32
C ARG A 12 5.85 13.91 -4.86
N ILE A 13 6.62 13.47 -5.85
CA ILE A 13 6.56 12.11 -6.37
C ILE A 13 7.65 11.31 -5.68
N VAL A 14 7.28 10.25 -4.98
CA VAL A 14 8.21 9.33 -4.32
C VAL A 14 7.92 7.91 -4.74
N ASP A 15 8.89 7.02 -4.58
CA ASP A 15 8.71 5.62 -4.94
C ASP A 15 7.64 4.97 -4.05
N PHE A 16 6.86 4.09 -4.67
CA PHE A 16 5.87 3.30 -3.96
C PHE A 16 6.56 2.24 -3.12
N ASP A 17 6.22 2.20 -1.83
CA ASP A 17 6.71 1.20 -0.90
C ASP A 17 5.50 0.51 -0.26
N GLN A 18 5.24 -0.73 -0.69
CA GLN A 18 4.17 -1.56 -0.18
C GLN A 18 4.29 -1.77 1.34
N SER A 19 5.51 -1.81 1.88
CA SER A 19 5.77 -2.01 3.31
C SER A 19 5.09 -0.93 4.17
N LYS A 20 4.92 0.29 3.64
CA LYS A 20 4.22 1.36 4.35
C LYS A 20 2.73 1.10 4.48
N ILE A 21 2.12 0.47 3.48
CA ILE A 21 0.71 0.07 3.50
C ILE A 21 0.53 -1.07 4.49
N THR A 22 1.35 -2.12 4.40
CA THR A 22 1.32 -3.25 5.34
C THR A 22 1.45 -2.77 6.79
N ASN A 23 2.41 -1.88 7.06
CA ASN A 23 2.61 -1.33 8.40
C ASN A 23 1.44 -0.47 8.88
N ALA A 24 0.81 0.31 7.99
CA ALA A 24 -0.36 1.10 8.35
C ALA A 24 -1.57 0.21 8.70
N ILE A 25 -1.83 -0.82 7.89
CA ILE A 25 -2.89 -1.81 8.14
C ILE A 25 -2.60 -2.56 9.44
N PHE A 26 -1.35 -3.00 9.64
CA PHE A 26 -0.96 -3.71 10.86
C PHE A 26 -1.12 -2.83 12.11
N LYS A 27 -0.74 -1.56 12.05
CA LYS A 27 -0.95 -0.61 13.17
C LYS A 27 -2.45 -0.39 13.44
N ALA A 28 -3.27 -0.31 12.41
CA ALA A 28 -4.72 -0.20 12.56
C ALA A 28 -5.31 -1.47 13.21
N ALA A 29 -4.89 -2.66 12.75
CA ALA A 29 -5.27 -3.93 13.35
C ALA A 29 -4.85 -4.01 14.83
N GLN A 30 -3.63 -3.58 15.16
CA GLN A 30 -3.14 -3.53 16.54
C GLN A 30 -3.99 -2.63 17.44
N ALA A 31 -4.44 -1.48 16.93
CA ALA A 31 -5.27 -0.55 17.67
C ALA A 31 -6.66 -1.13 18.01
N VAL A 32 -7.19 -2.04 17.19
CA VAL A 32 -8.44 -2.77 17.48
C VAL A 32 -8.23 -4.08 18.24
N GLY A 33 -6.98 -4.44 18.59
CA GLY A 33 -6.65 -5.64 19.36
C GLY A 33 -6.30 -6.87 18.52
N GLY A 34 -6.17 -6.73 17.20
CA GLY A 34 -5.70 -7.79 16.30
C GLY A 34 -4.20 -7.70 16.02
N SER A 35 -3.51 -8.84 15.93
CA SER A 35 -2.05 -8.91 15.73
C SER A 35 -1.62 -9.70 14.49
N ASP A 36 -2.52 -9.88 13.53
CA ASP A 36 -2.28 -10.73 12.35
C ASP A 36 -1.51 -9.98 11.25
N ARG A 37 -0.17 -10.06 11.32
CA ARG A 37 0.72 -9.53 10.28
C ARG A 37 0.49 -10.18 8.92
N GLU A 38 0.22 -11.48 8.88
CA GLU A 38 -0.03 -12.19 7.61
C GLU A 38 -1.26 -11.63 6.89
N LEU A 39 -2.30 -11.30 7.65
CA LEU A 39 -3.53 -10.75 7.11
C LEU A 39 -3.31 -9.32 6.61
N ALA A 40 -2.51 -8.52 7.33
CA ALA A 40 -2.08 -7.20 6.87
C ALA A 40 -1.27 -7.26 5.56
N GLN A 41 -0.38 -8.27 5.41
CA GLN A 41 0.38 -8.47 4.18
C GLN A 41 -0.54 -8.85 3.01
N LYS A 42 -1.44 -9.82 3.21
CA LYS A 42 -2.42 -10.21 2.18
C LYS A 42 -3.29 -9.05 1.72
N LEU A 43 -3.75 -8.21 2.64
CA LEU A 43 -4.51 -7.00 2.30
C LEU A 43 -3.66 -6.00 1.50
N SER A 44 -2.39 -5.83 1.87
CA SER A 44 -1.48 -4.96 1.11
C SER A 44 -1.26 -5.46 -0.32
N ASP A 45 -1.17 -6.78 -0.53
CA ASP A 45 -1.03 -7.40 -1.85
C ASP A 45 -2.29 -7.17 -2.70
N GLN A 46 -3.47 -7.28 -2.09
CA GLN A 46 -4.74 -6.97 -2.76
C GLN A 46 -4.82 -5.51 -3.19
N VAL A 47 -4.37 -4.57 -2.36
CA VAL A 47 -4.33 -3.14 -2.72
C VAL A 47 -3.42 -2.91 -3.92
N VAL A 48 -2.25 -3.53 -3.97
CA VAL A 48 -1.34 -3.43 -5.13
C VAL A 48 -1.99 -3.98 -6.39
N ALA A 49 -2.62 -5.15 -6.31
CA ALA A 49 -3.34 -5.74 -7.45
C ALA A 49 -4.50 -4.86 -7.94
N LEU A 50 -5.18 -4.17 -7.02
CA LEU A 50 -6.30 -3.29 -7.35
C LEU A 50 -5.80 -2.00 -8.02
N ILE A 51 -4.67 -1.44 -7.58
CA ILE A 51 -4.05 -0.27 -8.22
C ILE A 51 -3.59 -0.60 -9.64
N ASP A 52 -2.97 -1.77 -9.84
CA ASP A 52 -2.55 -2.26 -11.17
C ASP A 52 -3.76 -2.38 -12.10
N ARG A 53 -4.87 -2.95 -11.59
CA ARG A 53 -6.12 -3.09 -12.34
C ARG A 53 -6.79 -1.76 -12.70
N LEU A 54 -6.69 -0.75 -11.84
CA LEU A 54 -7.30 0.56 -12.07
C LEU A 54 -6.50 1.43 -13.07
N GLY A 55 -5.29 1.04 -13.46
CA GLY A 55 -4.50 1.76 -14.47
C GLY A 55 -3.92 3.10 -13.99
N TYR A 56 -3.86 3.35 -12.67
CA TYR A 56 -3.25 4.56 -12.09
C TYR A 56 -1.71 4.50 -12.03
N THR A 57 -1.07 3.78 -12.96
CA THR A 57 0.39 3.72 -13.03
C THR A 57 0.88 4.90 -13.84
N LEU A 58 1.59 5.82 -13.17
CA LEU A 58 2.37 6.82 -13.89
C LEU A 58 3.48 6.07 -14.65
N PRO A 59 3.53 6.14 -15.99
CA PRO A 59 4.62 5.53 -16.74
C PRO A 59 5.95 6.16 -16.31
N THR A 60 6.98 5.31 -16.21
CA THR A 60 8.34 5.66 -15.78
C THR A 60 9.00 6.68 -16.69
#